data_AF-A0A3G9DWG3-F1
#
_entry.id   AF-A0A3G9DWG3-F1
#
_cell.length_a   1.000
_cell.length_b   1.000
_cell.length_c   1.000
_cell.angle_alpha   90.00
_cell.angle_beta   90.00
_cell.angle_gamma   90.00
#
_symmetry.space_group_name_H-M   'P 1'
#
loop_
_entity.id
_entity.type
_entity.pdbx_description
1 polymer ?
#
loop_
_entity_poly.entity_id
_entity_poly.type
_entity_poly.pdbx_seq_one_letter_code
_entity_poly.pdbx_strand_id
1 'polypeptide(L)' 'MNNETKKQSVFMQMHNGTRAGEGSFNVGLQKLFYLADMTNRHKLISAFPEFFGEEVPEFGIEKPTK' A
#
# COMPACT_ATOMS: atom_id res chain seq x y z
N MET A 1 20.62 -16.05 -6.65
CA MET A 1 19.37 -15.43 -6.16
C MET A 1 19.17 -14.17 -6.96
N ASN A 2 18.24 -14.17 -7.91
CA ASN A 2 17.93 -12.98 -8.68
C ASN A 2 17.12 -12.06 -7.76
N ASN A 3 17.79 -11.04 -7.20
CA ASN A 3 17.13 -9.90 -6.56
C ASN A 3 16.43 -9.10 -7.66
N GLU A 4 15.31 -9.60 -8.17
CA GLU A 4 14.30 -8.73 -8.73
C GLU A 4 13.81 -7.89 -7.55
N THR A 5 14.29 -6.65 -7.44
CA THR A 5 13.74 -5.66 -6.53
C THR A 5 12.25 -5.57 -6.82
N LYS A 6 11.43 -6.33 -6.07
CA LYS A 6 9.98 -6.22 -6.13
C LYS A 6 9.66 -4.75 -6.06
N LYS A 7 9.09 -4.21 -7.14
CA LYS A 7 8.77 -2.79 -7.27
C LYS A 7 7.80 -2.45 -6.14
N GLN A 8 8.31 -1.83 -5.08
CA GLN A 8 7.51 -1.47 -3.91
C GLN A 8 6.45 -0.45 -4.33
N SER A 9 5.24 -0.57 -3.80
CA SER A 9 4.19 0.43 -4.03
C SER A 9 4.54 1.77 -3.37
N VAL A 10 3.90 2.86 -3.77
CA VAL A 10 4.13 4.18 -3.16
C VAL A 10 3.83 4.13 -1.66
N PHE A 11 2.75 3.44 -1.28
CA PHE A 11 2.41 3.18 0.11
C PHE A 11 3.56 2.51 0.88
N MET A 12 4.14 1.44 0.33
CA MET A 12 5.25 0.73 0.99
C MET A 12 6.54 1.56 1.06
N GLN A 13 6.83 2.35 0.03
CA GLN A 13 7.97 3.27 0.05
C GLN A 13 7.79 4.38 1.11
N MET A 14 6.56 4.88 1.29
CA MET A 14 6.23 5.82 2.35
C MET A 14 6.27 5.16 3.73
N HIS A 15 5.79 3.92 3.86
CA HIS A 15 5.86 3.14 5.11
C HIS A 15 7.31 2.92 5.55
N ASN A 16 8.19 2.58 4.62
CA ASN A 16 9.61 2.31 4.87
C ASN A 16 10.47 3.58 4.99
N GLY A 17 9.90 4.76 4.79
CA GLY A 17 10.63 6.03 4.83
C GLY A 17 11.58 6.25 3.65
N THR A 18 11.57 5.39 2.63
CA THR A 18 12.38 5.55 1.41
C THR A 18 11.80 6.59 0.45
N ARG A 19 10.58 7.08 0.74
CA ARG A 19 9.89 8.12 -0.01
C ARG A 19 9.24 9.11 0.96
N ALA A 20 9.69 10.37 0.89
CA ALA A 20 9.27 11.46 1.76
C ALA A 20 8.82 12.68 0.95
N GLY A 21 8.14 13.63 1.60
CA GLY A 21 7.66 14.87 0.96
C GLY A 21 6.43 14.68 0.07
N GLU A 22 5.65 13.63 0.31
CA GLU A 22 4.42 13.34 -0.44
C GLU A 22 3.31 14.35 -0.16
N GLY A 23 2.46 14.57 -1.17
CA GLY A 23 1.33 15.48 -1.07
C GLY A 23 0.31 15.07 -0.01
N SER A 24 -0.49 16.04 0.45
CA SER A 24 -1.51 15.85 1.50
C SER A 24 -2.48 14.70 1.21
N PHE A 25 -2.78 14.44 -0.07
CA PHE A 25 -3.61 13.33 -0.49
C PHE A 25 -3.00 11.96 -0.15
N ASN A 26 -1.75 11.71 -0.52
CA ASN A 26 -1.05 10.44 -0.26
C ASN A 26 -0.82 10.22 1.24
N VAL A 27 -0.49 11.29 1.97
CA VAL A 27 -0.42 11.26 3.44
C VAL A 27 -1.78 10.92 4.05
N GLY A 28 -2.86 11.49 3.52
CA GLY A 28 -4.23 11.19 3.93
C GLY A 28 -4.62 9.73 3.69
N LEU A 29 -4.34 9.20 2.48
CA LEU A 29 -4.60 7.81 2.13
C LEU A 29 -3.84 6.83 3.03
N GLN A 30 -2.56 7.11 3.29
CA GLN A 30 -1.76 6.31 4.21
C GLN A 30 -2.38 6.30 5.63
N LYS A 31 -2.79 7.47 6.14
CA LYS A 31 -3.43 7.57 7.46
C LYS A 31 -4.78 6.84 7.51
N LEU A 32 -5.60 6.96 6.46
CA LEU A 32 -6.87 6.25 6.35
C LEU A 32 -6.66 4.73 6.36
N PHE A 33 -5.64 4.23 5.66
CA PHE A 33 -5.31 2.81 5.65
C PHE A 33 -4.96 2.28 7.04
N TYR A 34 -4.15 3.01 7.81
CA TYR A 34 -3.79 2.59 9.17
C TYR A 34 -4.97 2.59 10.13
N LEU A 35 -5.91 3.53 9.99
CA LEU A 35 -7.11 3.64 10.82
C LEU A 35 -8.23 2.67 10.42
N ALA A 36 -8.23 2.19 9.17
CA ALA A 36 -9.25 1.31 8.65
C ALA A 36 -9.15 -0.11 9.24
N ASP A 37 -10.32 -0.75 9.40
CA ASP A 37 -10.43 -2.19 9.58
C ASP A 37 -10.00 -2.96 8.32
N MET A 38 -9.84 -4.28 8.43
CA MET A 38 -9.38 -5.12 7.31
C MET A 38 -10.26 -5.00 6.07
N THR A 39 -11.58 -5.03 6.23
CA THR A 39 -12.53 -4.92 5.12
C THR A 39 -12.34 -3.60 4.37
N ASN A 40 -12.16 -2.50 5.09
CA ASN A 40 -11.96 -1.18 4.53
C ASN A 40 -10.54 -1.00 3.94
N ARG A 41 -9.52 -1.66 4.49
CA ARG A 41 -8.18 -1.71 3.86
C ARG A 41 -8.22 -2.37 2.48
N HIS A 42 -8.93 -3.51 2.34
CA HIS A 42 -9.11 -4.14 1.02
C HIS A 42 -9.80 -3.19 0.03
N LYS A 43 -10.83 -2.45 0.46
CA LYS A 43 -11.49 -1.45 -0.39
C LYS A 43 -10.55 -0.32 -0.80
N LEU A 44 -9.72 0.18 0.11
CA LEU A 44 -8.73 1.22 -0.18
C LEU A 44 -7.70 0.75 -1.21
N ILE A 45 -7.17 -0.47 -1.05
CA ILE A 45 -6.22 -1.06 -2.02
C ILE A 45 -6.87 -1.18 -3.39
N SER A 46 -8.10 -1.71 -3.45
CA SER A 46 -8.84 -1.85 -4.71
C SER A 46 -9.20 -0.50 -5.35
N ALA A 47 -9.43 0.55 -4.55
CA ALA A 47 -9.79 1.87 -5.05
C ALA A 47 -8.57 2.69 -5.51
N PHE A 48 -7.40 2.45 -4.93
CA PHE A 48 -6.17 3.19 -5.23
C PHE A 48 -4.97 2.25 -5.53
N PRO A 49 -5.07 1.38 -6.56
CA PRO A 49 -4.04 0.40 -6.87
C PRO A 49 -2.70 1.03 -7.29
N GLU A 50 -2.70 2.25 -7.84
CA GLU A 50 -1.46 2.97 -8.17
C GLU A 50 -0.67 3.40 -6.92
N PHE A 51 -1.37 3.59 -5.80
CA PHE A 51 -0.76 3.97 -4.53
C PHE A 51 -0.36 2.74 -3.71
N PHE A 52 -1.27 1.78 -3.54
CA PHE A 52 -1.06 0.61 -2.69
C PHE A 52 -0.40 -0.57 -3.41
N GLY A 53 -0.50 -0.66 -4.73
CA GLY A 53 -0.26 -1.89 -5.49
C GLY A 53 -1.50 -2.77 -5.56
N GLU A 54 -1.35 -3.98 -6.11
CA GLU A 54 -2.42 -4.97 -6.18
C GLU A 54 -2.64 -5.72 -4.85
N GLU A 55 -1.62 -5.71 -3.98
CA GLU A 55 -1.60 -6.40 -2.69
C GLU A 55 -0.69 -5.66 -1.71
N VAL A 56 -0.92 -5.89 -0.42
CA VAL A 56 -0.11 -5.35 0.68
C VAL A 56 0.12 -6.48 1.71
N PRO A 57 0.96 -7.48 1.36
CA PRO A 57 1.15 -8.68 2.17
C PRO A 57 1.72 -8.39 3.56
N GLU A 58 2.48 -7.30 3.72
CA GLU A 58 3.01 -6.83 5.00
C GLU A 58 1.91 -6.52 6.03
N PHE A 59 0.67 -6.33 5.56
CA PHE A 59 -0.51 -6.09 6.38
C PHE A 59 -1.52 -7.25 6.32
N GLY A 60 -1.11 -8.41 5.83
CA GLY A 60 -1.96 -9.59 5.68
C GLY A 60 -3.02 -9.47 4.58
N ILE A 61 -2.77 -8.61 3.58
CA ILE A 61 -3.69 -8.39 2.46
C ILE A 61 -3.05 -8.94 1.20
N GLU A 62 -3.42 -10.18 0.87
CA GLU A 62 -2.99 -10.85 -0.34
C GLU A 62 -3.97 -10.59 -1.48
N LYS A 63 -3.49 -10.70 -2.72
CA LYS A 63 -4.36 -10.72 -3.89
C LYS A 63 -5.33 -11.90 -3.77
N PRO A 64 -6.64 -11.71 -4.02
CA PRO A 64 -7.58 -12.84 -4.01
C PRO A 64 -7.13 -13.86 -5.06
N THR A 65 -6.73 -15.05 -4.60
CA THR A 65 -6.51 -16.22 -5.45
C THR A 65 -7.84 -16.57 -6.10
N LYS A 66 -7.92 -16.42 -7.43
CA LYS A 66 -9.02 -16.93 -8.24
C LYS A 66 -9.06 -18.44 -8.21
#